data_AF-A0AAW4IUI8-F1
#
_entry.id   AF-A0AAW4IUI8-F1
#
_cell.length_a   1.000
_cell.length_b   1.000
_cell.length_c   1.000
_cell.angle_alpha   90.00
_cell.angle_beta   90.00
_cell.angle_gamma   90.00
#
_symmetry.space_group_name_H-M   'P 1'
#
loop_
_entity.id
_entity.type
_entity.pdbx_description
1 polymer ?
#
loop_
_entity_poly.entity_id
_entity_poly.type
_entity_poly.pdbx_seq_one_letter_code
_entity_poly.pdbx_strand_id
1 'polypeptide(L)'
;MSNSYICDCELNFYPDPNENVMSSIFKQYERVIVESLITSFGLDFIVKDQHGGDVDTINNVRKIGKDENMYYKNKQNEKNYENRGEYDSNVYHSHKNYREKNKQISKEKKEGTLKDAYTGKSIGINEKSDLDHVISAKEVHEDAGRVLANLNGADLANSEENLQATNPHTNRTKKASTMDEFLDKNGHEYTEEEKRRMKEMDFKARKANEAKIAKAYYTSSKFAKDVAYSAGSVGLKMGFRQVLGFVFTEVWFTVKEEFNNLSGYFDFSELLISIGNGIKRGFENAKKKYKELLERFKEGVCSGAISSITTTLCNIFFTTAKNVVKIIRQTYASIVQAAKILLINPDKLNFGERMRAVVKVIATGASIVMGTVFSEAIEKTPIGAIPVVGEIVQTFCGTFVTGIMSCSLLYFLDRSETINKLVSKLDRLDILNTGASYYIKQSKYLDKYAAELMSIDINKFREETDLYYSFALEIENVKSEDELNIKLKNILNNIEANMPWNGDFDNFMSDKNNRLVFE
;
A
#
# COMPACT_ATOMS: atom_id res chain seq x y z
N MET A 1 3.36 1.68 4.42
CA MET A 1 4.06 2.69 5.23
C MET A 1 4.12 3.95 4.39
N SER A 2 3.08 4.77 4.50
CA SER A 2 3.01 6.10 3.88
C SER A 2 3.74 7.02 4.85
N ASN A 3 4.95 7.46 4.50
CA ASN A 3 5.54 8.58 5.22
C ASN A 3 4.71 9.81 4.84
N SER A 4 4.34 10.62 5.84
CA SER A 4 3.73 11.93 5.57
C SER A 4 4.67 12.73 4.68
N TYR A 5 4.11 13.40 3.66
CA TYR A 5 4.82 14.32 2.76
C TYR A 5 5.78 15.26 3.50
N ILE A 6 5.38 15.72 4.69
CA ILE A 6 6.16 16.60 5.57
C ILE A 6 7.43 15.90 6.08
N CYS A 7 7.35 14.60 6.43
CA CYS A 7 8.49 13.83 6.92
C CYS A 7 9.53 13.54 5.83
N ASP A 8 9.08 13.28 4.59
CA ASP A 8 9.99 13.00 3.47
C ASP A 8 10.75 14.26 3.01
N CYS A 9 10.16 15.45 3.17
CA CYS A 9 10.86 16.72 2.95
C CYS A 9 11.96 17.00 4.00
N GLU A 10 11.84 16.45 5.22
CA GLU A 10 12.83 16.67 6.30
C GLU A 10 14.04 15.73 6.21
N LEU A 11 13.86 14.49 5.74
CA LEU A 11 14.86 13.41 5.89
C LEU A 11 16.14 13.57 5.05
N ASN A 12 16.18 14.44 4.03
CA ASN A 12 17.33 14.58 3.10
C ASN A 12 17.69 16.03 2.74
N PHE A 13 17.27 17.03 3.53
CA PHE A 13 17.50 18.44 3.21
C PHE A 13 18.81 18.98 3.80
N TYR A 14 19.78 19.27 2.93
CA TYR A 14 20.96 20.09 3.25
C TYR A 14 20.89 21.37 2.40
N PRO A 15 20.42 22.50 2.96
CA PRO A 15 20.35 23.76 2.20
C PRO A 15 21.76 24.19 1.78
N ASP A 16 21.96 24.48 0.49
CA ASP A 16 23.15 25.24 0.06
C ASP A 16 23.00 26.66 0.61
N PRO A 17 23.94 27.15 1.45
CA PRO A 17 23.87 28.50 2.02
C PRO A 17 23.80 29.62 0.97
N ASN A 18 24.19 29.34 -0.28
CA ASN A 18 24.21 30.30 -1.38
C ASN A 18 22.98 30.24 -2.29
N GLU A 19 22.11 29.23 -2.15
CA GLU A 19 20.85 29.19 -2.89
C GLU A 19 19.75 29.94 -2.13
N ASN A 20 18.83 30.55 -2.89
CA ASN A 20 17.61 31.07 -2.29
C ASN A 20 16.82 29.89 -1.69
N VAL A 21 16.57 29.93 -0.37
CA VAL A 21 15.84 28.93 0.41
C VAL A 21 14.55 28.50 -0.28
N MET A 22 13.83 29.44 -0.89
CA MET A 22 12.59 29.20 -1.63
C MET A 22 12.82 28.36 -2.89
N SER A 23 13.86 28.66 -3.66
CA SER A 23 14.25 27.87 -4.83
C SER A 23 14.68 26.45 -4.44
N SER A 24 15.39 26.28 -3.33
CA SER A 24 15.78 24.97 -2.81
C SER A 24 14.56 24.16 -2.34
N ILE A 25 13.59 24.78 -1.67
CA ILE A 25 12.33 24.12 -1.27
C ILE A 25 11.52 23.68 -2.49
N PHE A 26 11.39 24.54 -3.51
CA PHE A 26 10.66 24.20 -4.74
C PHE A 26 11.30 22.99 -5.47
N LYS A 27 12.63 22.93 -5.54
CA LYS A 27 13.36 21.76 -6.10
C LYS A 27 13.07 20.47 -5.32
N GLN A 28 12.95 20.53 -4.00
CA GLN A 28 12.61 19.35 -3.20
C GLN A 28 11.19 18.87 -3.47
N TYR A 29 10.23 19.79 -3.61
CA TYR A 29 8.86 19.43 -3.97
C TYR A 29 8.75 18.84 -5.37
N GLU A 30 9.46 19.42 -6.35
CA GLU A 30 9.59 18.82 -7.67
C GLU A 30 10.14 17.40 -7.58
N ARG A 31 11.19 17.20 -6.78
CA ARG A 31 11.77 15.88 -6.57
C ARG A 31 10.76 14.89 -5.98
N VAL A 32 10.02 15.26 -4.93
CA VAL A 32 9.01 14.39 -4.32
C VAL A 32 7.88 14.04 -5.30
N ILE A 33 7.40 15.00 -6.10
CA ILE A 33 6.36 14.75 -7.10
C ILE A 33 6.88 13.83 -8.21
N VAL A 34 8.10 14.05 -8.70
CA VAL A 34 8.73 13.24 -9.75
C VAL A 34 9.05 11.83 -9.24
N GLU A 35 9.62 11.70 -8.04
CA GLU A 35 9.88 10.41 -7.41
C GLU A 35 8.55 9.66 -7.17
N SER A 36 7.50 10.35 -6.73
CA SER A 36 6.17 9.76 -6.58
C SER A 36 5.58 9.31 -7.92
N LEU A 37 5.73 10.10 -9.00
CA LEU A 37 5.33 9.70 -10.35
C LEU A 37 6.06 8.44 -10.81
N ILE A 38 7.37 8.39 -10.60
CA ILE A 38 8.21 7.27 -11.04
C ILE A 38 7.82 6.01 -10.27
N THR A 39 7.89 6.06 -8.95
CA THR A 39 7.71 4.90 -8.06
C THR A 39 6.26 4.42 -7.99
N SER A 40 5.29 5.33 -7.92
CA SER A 40 3.88 4.96 -7.70
C SER A 40 3.24 4.44 -8.98
N PHE A 41 3.65 4.95 -10.15
CA PHE A 41 3.12 4.48 -11.44
C PHE A 41 4.02 3.48 -12.16
N GLY A 42 5.12 3.04 -11.52
CA GLY A 42 6.03 2.03 -12.06
C GLY A 42 6.66 2.46 -13.39
N LEU A 43 7.08 3.73 -13.46
CA LEU A 43 7.88 4.24 -14.57
C LEU A 43 9.33 3.78 -14.44
N ASP A 44 9.77 3.43 -13.23
CA ASP A 44 10.88 2.53 -12.98
C ASP A 44 10.35 1.08 -13.04
N PHE A 45 10.94 0.25 -13.90
CA PHE A 45 10.49 -1.13 -14.08
C PHE A 45 10.86 -1.99 -12.87
N ILE A 46 10.18 -1.84 -11.74
CA ILE A 46 10.35 -2.68 -10.55
C ILE A 46 8.98 -3.21 -10.13
N VAL A 47 8.72 -4.46 -10.54
CA VAL A 47 7.55 -5.22 -10.08
C VAL A 47 7.74 -5.47 -8.58
N LYS A 48 6.80 -4.99 -7.75
CA LYS A 48 6.70 -5.48 -6.37
C LYS A 48 6.31 -6.95 -6.44
N ASP A 49 7.22 -7.82 -6.02
CA ASP A 49 7.02 -9.27 -6.00
C ASP A 49 5.89 -9.61 -5.02
N GLN A 50 4.91 -10.38 -5.49
CA GLN A 50 3.86 -10.91 -4.62
C GLN A 50 4.47 -12.00 -3.74
N HIS A 51 4.17 -12.04 -2.44
CA HIS A 51 4.68 -13.13 -1.58
C HIS A 51 4.22 -14.49 -2.10
N GLY A 52 5.17 -15.31 -2.55
CA GLY A 52 4.91 -16.60 -3.22
C GLY A 52 4.60 -16.53 -4.72
N GLY A 53 4.63 -15.36 -5.37
CA GLY A 53 4.30 -15.18 -6.78
C GLY A 53 2.79 -15.14 -7.06
N ASP A 54 2.42 -14.93 -8.33
CA ASP A 54 1.04 -14.56 -8.71
C ASP A 54 0.09 -15.74 -9.00
N VAL A 55 0.56 -16.98 -8.84
CA VAL A 55 -0.23 -18.21 -9.02
C VAL A 55 0.08 -19.22 -7.93
N ASP A 56 -0.87 -20.13 -7.69
CA ASP A 56 -0.62 -21.25 -6.78
C ASP A 56 0.49 -22.15 -7.33
N THR A 57 1.34 -22.63 -6.44
CA THR A 57 2.35 -23.65 -6.74
C THR A 57 2.28 -24.73 -5.67
N ILE A 58 2.73 -25.95 -5.99
CA ILE A 58 2.75 -27.06 -5.03
C ILE A 58 3.51 -26.67 -3.76
N ASN A 59 4.63 -25.98 -3.90
CA ASN A 59 5.42 -25.49 -2.78
C ASN A 59 4.65 -24.48 -1.92
N ASN A 60 3.99 -23.51 -2.56
CA ASN A 60 3.29 -22.44 -1.85
C ASN A 60 2.09 -22.97 -1.08
N VAL A 61 1.25 -23.81 -1.69
CA VAL A 61 0.05 -24.33 -1.01
C VAL A 61 0.39 -25.22 0.19
N ARG A 62 1.54 -25.89 0.18
CA ARG A 62 2.04 -26.69 1.31
C ARG A 62 2.66 -25.86 2.45
N LYS A 63 2.95 -24.59 2.19
CA LYS A 63 3.42 -23.63 3.21
C LYS A 63 2.27 -22.89 3.89
N ILE A 64 1.04 -22.98 3.38
CA ILE A 64 -0.13 -22.39 4.04
C ILE A 64 -0.31 -23.00 5.43
N GLY A 65 -0.48 -22.16 6.45
CA GLY A 65 -0.51 -22.57 7.86
C GLY A 65 0.85 -22.79 8.51
N LYS A 66 1.95 -22.76 7.74
CA LYS A 66 3.34 -22.76 8.24
C LYS A 66 4.02 -21.41 8.06
N ASP A 67 3.70 -20.72 6.97
CA ASP A 67 4.07 -19.34 6.68
C ASP A 67 2.82 -18.46 6.85
N GLU A 68 2.86 -17.54 7.81
CA GLU A 68 1.74 -16.66 8.19
C GLU A 68 1.26 -15.79 7.02
N ASN A 69 2.13 -15.49 6.06
CA ASN A 69 1.82 -14.65 4.91
C ASN A 69 1.42 -15.44 3.66
N MET A 70 1.41 -16.77 3.72
CA MET A 70 1.10 -17.63 2.58
C MET A 70 -0.39 -17.97 2.51
N TYR A 71 -0.99 -17.71 1.35
CA TYR A 71 -2.42 -17.94 1.07
C TYR A 71 -2.64 -18.40 -0.38
N TYR A 72 -3.80 -19.00 -0.64
CA TYR A 72 -4.19 -19.43 -1.99
C TYR A 72 -4.42 -18.23 -2.92
N LYS A 73 -3.81 -18.25 -4.11
CA LYS A 73 -3.98 -17.22 -5.13
C LYS A 73 -5.28 -17.41 -5.90
N ASN A 74 -5.72 -18.67 -6.07
CA ASN A 74 -7.00 -19.01 -6.67
C ASN A 74 -7.98 -19.56 -5.61
N LYS A 75 -9.08 -18.83 -5.36
CA LYS A 75 -10.13 -19.21 -4.39
C LYS A 75 -10.80 -20.55 -4.67
N GLN A 76 -10.81 -21.02 -5.92
CA GLN A 76 -11.33 -22.35 -6.22
C GLN A 76 -10.36 -23.44 -5.74
N ASN A 77 -9.05 -23.20 -5.75
CA ASN A 77 -8.07 -24.15 -5.22
C ASN A 77 -8.20 -24.29 -3.70
N GLU A 78 -8.42 -23.17 -3.01
CA GLU A 78 -8.76 -23.13 -1.58
C GLU A 78 -10.00 -23.97 -1.28
N LYS A 79 -11.12 -23.69 -1.96
CA LYS A 79 -12.36 -24.45 -1.81
C LYS A 79 -12.18 -25.93 -2.11
N ASN A 80 -11.38 -26.30 -3.11
CA ASN A 80 -11.13 -27.70 -3.43
C ASN A 80 -10.38 -28.41 -2.30
N TYR A 81 -9.44 -27.71 -1.64
CA TYR A 81 -8.73 -28.24 -0.49
C TYR A 81 -9.64 -28.38 0.74
N GLU A 82 -10.44 -27.36 1.04
CA GLU A 82 -11.44 -27.41 2.12
C GLU A 82 -12.45 -28.55 1.90
N ASN A 83 -12.87 -28.77 0.65
CA ASN A 83 -13.85 -29.80 0.28
C ASN A 83 -13.20 -31.14 -0.12
N ARG A 84 -11.95 -31.41 0.28
CA ARG A 84 -11.24 -32.67 -0.06
C ARG A 84 -11.85 -33.92 0.60
N GLY A 85 -12.74 -33.72 1.57
CA GLY A 85 -13.37 -34.76 2.37
C GLY A 85 -12.49 -35.25 3.53
N GLU A 86 -13.11 -35.91 4.50
CA GLU A 86 -12.42 -36.55 5.61
C GLU A 86 -11.67 -37.81 5.14
N TYR A 87 -10.57 -38.13 5.83
CA TYR A 87 -9.80 -39.34 5.53
C TYR A 87 -10.58 -40.60 5.93
N ASP A 88 -10.92 -41.45 4.94
CA ASP A 88 -11.49 -42.78 5.17
C ASP A 88 -10.51 -43.88 4.72
N SER A 89 -9.93 -44.58 5.70
CA SER A 89 -8.99 -45.68 5.50
C SER A 89 -9.54 -46.79 4.60
N ASN A 90 -10.85 -47.04 4.59
CA ASN A 90 -11.45 -48.10 3.76
C ASN A 90 -11.30 -47.83 2.27
N VAL A 91 -11.38 -46.57 1.84
CA VAL A 91 -11.20 -46.17 0.44
C VAL A 91 -9.82 -46.56 -0.08
N TYR A 92 -8.81 -46.46 0.78
CA TYR A 92 -7.42 -46.76 0.42
C TYR A 92 -7.14 -48.27 0.42
N HIS A 93 -7.64 -49.01 1.41
CA HIS A 93 -7.38 -50.46 1.54
C HIS A 93 -8.29 -51.35 0.67
N SER A 94 -9.44 -50.84 0.22
CA SER A 94 -10.30 -51.53 -0.76
C SER A 94 -9.86 -51.31 -2.21
N HIS A 95 -8.87 -50.45 -2.44
CA HIS A 95 -8.37 -50.09 -3.77
C HIS A 95 -7.85 -51.29 -4.55
N LYS A 96 -8.08 -51.29 -5.87
CA LYS A 96 -7.69 -52.40 -6.76
C LYS A 96 -6.20 -52.73 -6.64
N ASN A 97 -5.33 -51.73 -6.72
CA ASN A 97 -3.87 -51.91 -6.64
C ASN A 97 -3.43 -52.48 -5.29
N TYR A 98 -4.09 -52.08 -4.18
CA TYR A 98 -3.79 -52.63 -2.85
C TYR A 98 -4.11 -54.14 -2.78
N ARG A 99 -5.27 -54.53 -3.34
CA ARG A 99 -5.69 -55.93 -3.40
C ARG A 99 -4.80 -56.75 -4.33
N GLU A 100 -4.39 -56.19 -5.46
CA GLU A 100 -3.49 -56.84 -6.41
C GLU A 100 -2.09 -57.03 -5.82
N LYS A 101 -1.53 -56.02 -5.16
CA LYS A 101 -0.24 -56.13 -4.47
C LYS A 101 -0.27 -57.16 -3.35
N ASN A 102 -1.35 -57.22 -2.57
CA ASN A 102 -1.53 -58.28 -1.57
C ASN A 102 -1.59 -59.69 -2.18
N LYS A 103 -2.24 -59.87 -3.34
CA LYS A 103 -2.24 -61.16 -4.06
C LYS A 103 -0.83 -61.53 -4.51
N GLN A 104 -0.06 -60.57 -5.02
CA GLN A 104 1.34 -60.77 -5.41
C GLN A 104 2.18 -61.20 -4.19
N ILE A 105 2.09 -60.48 -3.07
CA ILE A 105 2.79 -60.79 -1.82
C ILE A 105 2.41 -62.19 -1.32
N SER A 106 1.12 -62.57 -1.41
CA SER A 106 0.67 -63.91 -1.04
C SER A 106 1.31 -65.01 -1.90
N LYS A 107 1.53 -64.74 -3.19
CA LYS A 107 2.21 -65.67 -4.10
C LYS A 107 3.70 -65.80 -3.76
N GLU A 108 4.41 -64.68 -3.63
CA GLU A 108 5.83 -64.65 -3.26
C GLU A 108 6.09 -65.35 -1.92
N LYS A 109 5.16 -65.21 -0.98
CA LYS A 109 5.22 -65.89 0.32
C LYS A 109 5.06 -67.41 0.20
N LYS A 110 4.14 -67.88 -0.65
CA LYS A 110 3.97 -69.34 -0.92
C LYS A 110 5.18 -69.93 -1.64
N GLU A 111 5.86 -69.13 -2.44
CA GLU A 111 7.10 -69.50 -3.14
C GLU A 111 8.34 -69.41 -2.24
N GLY A 112 8.21 -68.87 -1.01
CA GLY A 112 9.32 -68.71 -0.07
C GLY A 112 10.32 -67.62 -0.45
N THR A 113 9.94 -66.70 -1.35
CA THR A 113 10.81 -65.65 -1.90
C THR A 113 10.55 -64.27 -1.28
N LEU A 114 9.48 -64.11 -0.51
CA LEU A 114 9.10 -62.84 0.10
C LEU A 114 10.14 -62.36 1.13
N LYS A 115 10.54 -61.09 1.00
CA LYS A 115 11.40 -60.38 1.95
C LYS A 115 10.68 -59.18 2.52
N ASP A 116 10.94 -58.90 3.80
CA ASP A 116 10.53 -57.67 4.44
C ASP A 116 11.31 -56.49 3.83
N ALA A 117 10.60 -55.49 3.32
CA ALA A 117 11.20 -54.37 2.59
C ALA A 117 12.11 -53.47 3.44
N TYR A 118 11.90 -53.46 4.76
CA TYR A 118 12.61 -52.57 5.69
C TYR A 118 13.80 -53.29 6.35
N THR A 119 13.56 -54.48 6.89
CA THR A 119 14.57 -55.28 7.58
C THR A 119 15.45 -56.09 6.60
N GLY A 120 14.94 -56.42 5.42
CA GLY A 120 15.59 -57.28 4.42
C GLY A 120 15.57 -58.77 4.77
N LYS A 121 14.95 -59.15 5.89
CA LYS A 121 14.82 -60.54 6.35
C LYS A 121 13.78 -61.28 5.50
N SER A 122 13.99 -62.57 5.27
CA SER A 122 12.98 -63.41 4.62
C SER A 122 11.76 -63.56 5.52
N ILE A 123 10.56 -63.47 4.93
CA ILE A 123 9.31 -63.75 5.63
C ILE A 123 8.91 -65.19 5.32
N GLY A 124 8.80 -66.01 6.36
CA GLY A 124 8.48 -67.43 6.21
C GLY A 124 7.09 -67.69 5.63
N ILE A 125 6.91 -68.85 4.99
CA ILE A 125 5.63 -69.28 4.36
C ILE A 125 4.45 -69.18 5.35
N ASN A 126 4.70 -69.47 6.63
CA ASN A 126 3.69 -69.46 7.71
C ASN A 126 3.74 -68.20 8.60
N GLU A 127 4.70 -67.29 8.42
CA GLU A 127 4.80 -66.07 9.23
C GLU A 127 3.77 -65.02 8.81
N LYS A 128 3.40 -64.07 9.65
CA LYS A 128 2.46 -63.01 9.23
C LYS A 128 3.19 -61.89 8.48
N SER A 129 2.54 -61.29 7.51
CA SER A 129 3.01 -60.09 6.78
C SER A 129 1.86 -59.11 6.61
N ASP A 130 2.17 -57.82 6.65
CA ASP A 130 1.27 -56.72 6.33
C ASP A 130 1.80 -55.98 5.07
N LEU A 131 0.94 -55.17 4.44
CA LEU A 131 1.29 -54.30 3.32
C LEU A 131 1.23 -52.84 3.78
N ASP A 132 2.38 -52.19 3.85
CA ASP A 132 2.54 -50.82 4.33
C ASP A 132 2.47 -49.80 3.19
N HIS A 133 1.92 -48.63 3.52
CA HIS A 133 2.06 -47.42 2.72
C HIS A 133 3.27 -46.63 3.26
N VAL A 134 4.37 -46.63 2.51
CA VAL A 134 5.64 -46.00 2.94
C VAL A 134 5.38 -44.54 3.34
N ILE A 135 4.75 -43.77 2.45
CA ILE A 135 4.06 -42.52 2.75
C ILE A 135 2.63 -42.88 3.13
N SER A 136 2.22 -42.53 4.34
CA SER A 136 0.93 -42.99 4.85
C SER A 136 -0.22 -42.50 3.97
N ALA A 137 -1.26 -43.33 3.82
CA ALA A 137 -2.46 -42.95 3.07
C ALA A 137 -3.10 -41.63 3.59
N LYS A 138 -3.02 -41.39 4.91
CA LYS A 138 -3.47 -40.13 5.52
C LYS A 138 -2.61 -38.94 5.08
N GLU A 139 -1.30 -39.09 5.06
CA GLU A 139 -0.39 -38.04 4.59
C GLU A 139 -0.67 -37.67 3.12
N VAL A 140 -0.87 -38.67 2.25
CA VAL A 140 -1.25 -38.44 0.85
C VAL A 140 -2.63 -37.77 0.75
N HIS A 141 -3.60 -38.18 1.57
CA HIS A 141 -4.94 -37.58 1.61
C HIS A 141 -4.89 -36.09 1.95
N GLU A 142 -4.11 -35.72 2.97
CA GLU A 142 -4.04 -34.35 3.48
C GLU A 142 -3.13 -33.42 2.64
N ASP A 143 -2.39 -33.96 1.68
CA ASP A 143 -1.45 -33.18 0.88
C ASP A 143 -2.15 -32.14 -0.03
N ALA A 144 -1.91 -30.86 0.28
CA ALA A 144 -2.40 -29.73 -0.51
C ALA A 144 -1.88 -29.74 -1.96
N GLY A 145 -0.66 -30.24 -2.19
CA GLY A 145 -0.09 -30.40 -3.52
C GLY A 145 -0.89 -31.40 -4.37
N ARG A 146 -1.26 -32.54 -3.80
CA ARG A 146 -2.14 -33.54 -4.44
C ARG A 146 -3.48 -32.93 -4.83
N VAL A 147 -4.15 -32.24 -3.90
CA VAL A 147 -5.47 -31.64 -4.17
C VAL A 147 -5.36 -30.57 -5.26
N LEU A 148 -4.31 -29.74 -5.19
CA LEU A 148 -4.04 -28.72 -6.21
C LEU A 148 -3.88 -29.34 -7.62
N ALA A 149 -3.16 -30.46 -7.70
CA ALA A 149 -2.97 -31.28 -8.89
C ALA A 149 -4.21 -32.09 -9.33
N ASN A 150 -5.29 -32.06 -8.55
CA ASN A 150 -6.52 -32.82 -8.77
C ASN A 150 -6.27 -34.34 -8.88
N LEU A 151 -5.32 -34.86 -8.11
CA LEU A 151 -5.01 -36.29 -8.08
C LEU A 151 -5.88 -37.02 -7.05
N ASN A 152 -6.36 -38.21 -7.43
CA ASN A 152 -7.05 -39.11 -6.52
C ASN A 152 -6.08 -39.63 -5.46
N GLY A 153 -6.43 -39.45 -4.18
CA GLY A 153 -5.57 -39.85 -3.06
C GLY A 153 -5.34 -41.36 -3.02
N ALA A 154 -6.38 -42.17 -3.26
CA ALA A 154 -6.28 -43.62 -3.22
C ALA A 154 -5.41 -44.18 -4.34
N ASP A 155 -5.48 -43.63 -5.55
CA ASP A 155 -4.60 -44.02 -6.66
C ASP A 155 -3.13 -43.71 -6.33
N LEU A 156 -2.86 -42.50 -5.83
CA LEU A 156 -1.51 -42.03 -5.52
C LEU A 156 -0.88 -42.79 -4.35
N ALA A 157 -1.65 -43.00 -3.27
CA ALA A 157 -1.21 -43.76 -2.11
C ALA A 157 -0.98 -45.24 -2.43
N ASN A 158 -1.79 -45.84 -3.31
CA ASN A 158 -1.63 -47.23 -3.74
C ASN A 158 -0.79 -47.39 -5.01
N SER A 159 0.15 -46.47 -5.23
CA SER A 159 1.17 -46.63 -6.27
C SER A 159 2.19 -47.70 -5.87
N GLU A 160 2.79 -48.34 -6.88
CA GLU A 160 3.72 -49.46 -6.66
C GLU A 160 4.92 -49.05 -5.78
N GLU A 161 5.44 -47.84 -5.97
CA GLU A 161 6.59 -47.33 -5.21
C GLU A 161 6.24 -47.09 -3.73
N ASN A 162 4.96 -46.90 -3.42
CA ASN A 162 4.49 -46.60 -2.07
C ASN A 162 3.97 -47.83 -1.30
N LEU A 163 3.87 -49.00 -1.94
CA LEU A 163 3.35 -50.22 -1.31
C LEU A 163 4.47 -51.23 -1.07
N GLN A 164 4.79 -51.48 0.21
CA GLN A 164 5.87 -52.38 0.62
C GLN A 164 5.41 -53.48 1.57
N ALA A 165 5.85 -54.71 1.33
CA ALA A 165 5.60 -55.81 2.25
C ALA A 165 6.50 -55.70 3.49
N THR A 166 5.92 -55.83 4.67
CA THR A 166 6.69 -55.81 5.92
C THR A 166 6.04 -56.67 7.00
N ASN A 167 6.76 -56.90 8.08
CA ASN A 167 6.25 -57.59 9.25
C ASN A 167 5.19 -56.73 9.98
N PRO A 168 4.22 -57.37 10.66
CA PRO A 168 3.14 -56.66 11.35
C PRO A 168 3.60 -55.69 12.43
N HIS A 169 4.73 -55.94 13.10
CA HIS A 169 5.23 -55.08 14.17
C HIS A 169 5.65 -53.72 13.62
N THR A 170 6.48 -53.69 12.57
CA THR A 170 6.90 -52.45 11.92
C THR A 170 5.71 -51.65 11.40
N ASN A 171 4.81 -52.28 10.63
CA ASN A 171 3.65 -51.61 10.03
C ASN A 171 2.71 -51.00 11.09
N ARG A 172 2.34 -51.80 12.10
CA ARG A 172 1.35 -51.38 13.11
C ARG A 172 1.90 -50.39 14.12
N THR A 173 3.22 -50.31 14.26
CA THR A 173 3.91 -49.30 15.08
C THR A 173 4.06 -47.98 14.32
N LYS A 174 4.40 -48.03 13.01
CA LYS A 174 4.52 -46.84 12.15
C LYS A 174 3.21 -46.07 12.00
N LYS A 175 2.09 -46.76 11.75
CA LYS A 175 0.76 -46.14 11.55
C LYS A 175 0.81 -45.00 10.51
N ALA A 176 0.38 -43.80 10.90
CA ALA A 176 0.35 -42.62 10.04
C ALA A 176 1.61 -41.74 10.15
N SER A 177 2.60 -42.11 10.96
CA SER A 177 3.84 -41.34 11.09
C SER A 177 4.66 -41.40 9.81
N THR A 178 5.38 -40.30 9.56
CA THR A 178 6.43 -40.27 8.53
C THR A 178 7.56 -41.23 8.90
N MET A 179 8.40 -41.60 7.93
CA MET A 179 9.52 -42.50 8.21
C MET A 179 10.51 -41.88 9.22
N ASP A 180 10.75 -40.56 9.13
CA ASP A 180 11.60 -39.86 10.08
C ASP A 180 11.00 -39.86 11.49
N GLU A 181 9.71 -39.51 11.65
CA GLU A 181 9.04 -39.59 12.95
C GLU A 181 9.04 -41.00 13.55
N PHE A 182 8.89 -42.01 12.71
CA PHE A 182 8.89 -43.41 13.13
C PHE A 182 10.28 -43.83 13.63
N LEU A 183 11.34 -43.47 12.90
CA LEU A 183 12.72 -43.77 13.26
C LEU A 183 13.20 -42.98 14.48
N ASP A 184 12.72 -41.75 14.67
CA ASP A 184 13.03 -40.98 15.89
C ASP A 184 12.47 -41.64 17.15
N LYS A 185 11.28 -42.25 17.06
CA LYS A 185 10.62 -42.91 18.20
C LYS A 185 11.07 -44.36 18.41
N ASN A 186 11.19 -45.14 17.34
CA ASN A 186 11.38 -46.60 17.38
C ASN A 186 12.66 -47.06 16.71
N GLY A 187 13.53 -46.14 16.27
CA GLY A 187 14.76 -46.48 15.56
C GLY A 187 15.71 -47.36 16.36
N HIS A 188 15.63 -47.36 17.70
CA HIS A 188 16.45 -48.22 18.55
C HIS A 188 16.21 -49.72 18.33
N GLU A 189 15.09 -50.11 17.72
CA GLU A 189 14.75 -51.50 17.39
C GLU A 189 15.41 -52.00 16.09
N TYR A 190 16.02 -51.10 15.32
CA TYR A 190 16.55 -51.39 13.99
C TYR A 190 18.05 -51.10 13.91
N THR A 191 18.76 -51.92 13.14
CA THR A 191 20.17 -51.68 12.82
C THR A 191 20.33 -50.47 11.90
N GLU A 192 21.52 -49.86 11.87
CA GLU A 192 21.79 -48.71 11.00
C GLU A 192 21.55 -49.01 9.51
N GLU A 193 21.84 -50.24 9.08
CA GLU A 193 21.59 -50.65 7.70
C GLU A 193 20.09 -50.80 7.39
N GLU A 194 19.28 -51.24 8.35
CA GLU A 194 17.81 -51.27 8.21
C GLU A 194 17.23 -49.85 8.20
N LYS A 195 17.70 -48.95 9.08
CA LYS A 195 17.33 -47.52 9.06
C LYS A 195 17.66 -46.88 7.71
N ARG A 196 18.84 -47.16 7.16
CA ARG A 196 19.26 -46.67 5.83
C ARG A 196 18.31 -47.16 4.74
N ARG A 197 17.94 -48.45 4.74
CA ARG A 197 16.96 -49.00 3.79
C ARG A 197 15.58 -48.34 3.93
N MET A 198 15.10 -48.14 5.16
CA MET A 198 13.82 -47.46 5.41
C MET A 198 13.80 -46.04 4.83
N LYS A 199 14.85 -45.26 5.09
CA LYS A 199 15.00 -43.91 4.53
C LYS A 199 15.11 -43.92 3.01
N GLU A 200 15.82 -44.89 2.44
CA GLU A 200 15.94 -45.03 0.98
C GLU A 200 14.60 -45.36 0.31
N MET A 201 13.80 -46.23 0.92
CA MET A 201 12.44 -46.55 0.47
C MET A 201 11.51 -45.34 0.55
N ASP A 202 11.52 -44.61 1.68
CA ASP A 202 10.74 -43.38 1.86
C ASP A 202 11.14 -42.30 0.85
N PHE A 203 12.44 -42.07 0.65
CA PHE A 203 12.94 -41.14 -0.36
C PHE A 203 12.45 -41.52 -1.78
N LYS A 204 12.53 -42.80 -2.16
CA LYS A 204 12.06 -43.29 -3.46
C LYS A 204 10.55 -43.08 -3.63
N ALA A 205 9.76 -43.45 -2.63
CA ALA A 205 8.32 -43.28 -2.65
C ALA A 205 7.94 -41.79 -2.77
N ARG A 206 8.58 -40.91 -1.97
CA ARG A 206 8.33 -39.45 -1.99
C ARG A 206 8.71 -38.86 -3.34
N LYS A 207 9.89 -39.18 -3.86
CA LYS A 207 10.33 -38.70 -5.17
C LYS A 207 9.37 -39.11 -6.28
N ALA A 208 8.87 -40.35 -6.26
CA ALA A 208 7.91 -40.83 -7.24
C ALA A 208 6.56 -40.10 -7.13
N ASN A 209 6.04 -39.92 -5.91
CA ASN A 209 4.79 -39.19 -5.68
C ASN A 209 4.92 -37.71 -6.06
N GLU A 210 6.00 -37.03 -5.67
CA GLU A 210 6.26 -35.64 -6.06
C GLU A 210 6.31 -35.47 -7.57
N ALA A 211 6.98 -36.37 -8.29
CA ALA A 211 7.02 -36.32 -9.75
C ALA A 211 5.62 -36.47 -10.37
N LYS A 212 4.77 -37.35 -9.81
CA LYS A 212 3.39 -37.53 -10.26
C LYS A 212 2.54 -36.27 -10.02
N ILE A 213 2.62 -35.67 -8.83
CA ILE A 213 1.90 -34.44 -8.46
C ILE A 213 2.38 -33.26 -9.32
N ALA A 214 3.69 -33.04 -9.41
CA ALA A 214 4.28 -31.96 -10.19
C ALA A 214 3.93 -32.05 -11.67
N LYS A 215 4.05 -33.23 -12.26
CA LYS A 215 3.66 -33.46 -13.65
C LYS A 215 2.17 -33.18 -13.85
N ALA A 216 1.31 -33.76 -13.02
CA ALA A 216 -0.14 -33.57 -13.13
C ALA A 216 -0.55 -32.10 -13.03
N TYR A 217 0.07 -31.33 -12.13
CA TYR A 217 -0.28 -29.93 -11.94
C TYR A 217 0.34 -28.99 -12.97
N TYR A 218 1.67 -28.96 -13.11
CA TYR A 218 2.35 -27.94 -13.91
C TYR A 218 2.15 -28.13 -15.42
N THR A 219 1.76 -29.32 -15.88
CA THR A 219 1.37 -29.55 -17.29
C THR A 219 -0.15 -29.49 -17.50
N SER A 220 -0.93 -29.13 -16.48
CA SER A 220 -2.39 -29.05 -16.61
C SER A 220 -2.85 -27.78 -17.31
N SER A 221 -4.01 -27.88 -17.97
CA SER A 221 -4.73 -26.70 -18.49
C SER A 221 -5.17 -25.75 -17.37
N LYS A 222 -5.35 -26.26 -16.14
CA LYS A 222 -5.68 -25.48 -14.95
C LYS A 222 -4.54 -24.51 -14.60
N PHE A 223 -3.32 -25.02 -14.45
CA PHE A 223 -2.15 -24.17 -14.18
C PHE A 223 -1.91 -23.16 -15.32
N ALA A 224 -2.03 -23.61 -16.59
CA ALA A 224 -1.91 -22.72 -17.73
C ALA A 224 -2.96 -21.58 -17.73
N LYS A 225 -4.21 -21.87 -17.34
CA LYS A 225 -5.27 -20.85 -17.18
C LYS A 225 -4.98 -19.90 -16.04
N ASP A 226 -4.51 -20.39 -14.90
CA ASP A 226 -4.16 -19.55 -13.76
C ASP A 226 -3.00 -18.59 -14.12
N VAL A 227 -1.97 -19.09 -14.80
CA VAL A 227 -0.86 -18.27 -15.32
C VAL A 227 -1.34 -17.25 -16.34
N ALA A 228 -2.17 -17.65 -17.31
CA ALA A 228 -2.68 -16.73 -18.33
C ALA A 228 -3.60 -15.65 -17.73
N TYR A 229 -4.49 -16.01 -16.81
CA TYR A 229 -5.36 -15.09 -16.11
C TYR A 229 -4.55 -14.09 -15.27
N SER A 230 -3.56 -14.59 -14.55
CA SER A 230 -2.69 -13.77 -13.71
C SER A 230 -1.83 -12.82 -14.54
N ALA A 231 -1.16 -13.31 -15.58
CA ALA A 231 -0.39 -12.50 -16.53
C ALA A 231 -1.25 -11.43 -17.20
N GLY A 232 -2.49 -11.77 -17.58
CA GLY A 232 -3.46 -10.81 -18.13
C GLY A 232 -3.88 -9.76 -17.10
N SER A 233 -4.24 -10.16 -15.89
CA SER A 233 -4.70 -9.25 -14.83
C SER A 233 -3.58 -8.31 -14.36
N VAL A 234 -2.39 -8.84 -14.07
CA VAL A 234 -1.22 -8.05 -13.65
C VAL A 234 -0.76 -7.15 -14.80
N GLY A 235 -0.68 -7.67 -16.02
CA GLY A 235 -0.33 -6.89 -17.21
C GLY A 235 -1.29 -5.73 -17.48
N LEU A 236 -2.61 -5.95 -17.33
CA LEU A 236 -3.63 -4.91 -17.45
C LEU A 236 -3.50 -3.85 -16.36
N LYS A 237 -3.32 -4.25 -15.09
CA LYS A 237 -3.13 -3.32 -13.96
C LYS A 237 -1.87 -2.46 -14.15
N MET A 238 -0.76 -3.07 -14.55
CA MET A 238 0.50 -2.35 -14.82
C MET A 238 0.35 -1.41 -16.01
N GLY A 239 -0.25 -1.86 -17.10
CA GLY A 239 -0.53 -1.01 -18.26
C GLY A 239 -1.39 0.21 -17.89
N PHE A 240 -2.39 0.01 -17.03
CA PHE A 240 -3.24 1.10 -16.56
C PHE A 240 -2.47 2.11 -15.71
N ARG A 241 -1.63 1.64 -14.78
CA ARG A 241 -0.75 2.51 -13.98
C ARG A 241 0.16 3.35 -14.84
N GLN A 242 0.85 2.75 -15.80
CA GLN A 242 1.81 3.46 -16.65
C GLN A 242 1.13 4.52 -17.51
N VAL A 243 -0.05 4.22 -18.07
CA VAL A 243 -0.83 5.20 -18.83
C VAL A 243 -1.23 6.39 -17.97
N LEU A 244 -1.71 6.16 -16.75
CA LEU A 244 -2.01 7.23 -15.81
C LEU A 244 -0.75 8.01 -15.40
N GLY A 245 0.38 7.33 -15.22
CA GLY A 245 1.68 7.96 -14.96
C GLY A 245 2.05 8.94 -16.07
N PHE A 246 1.88 8.58 -17.34
CA PHE A 246 2.11 9.50 -18.46
C PHE A 246 1.12 10.67 -18.49
N VAL A 247 -0.15 10.43 -18.17
CA VAL A 247 -1.16 11.50 -18.04
C VAL A 247 -0.75 12.50 -16.96
N PHE A 248 -0.42 12.02 -15.76
CA PHE A 248 -0.04 12.88 -14.65
C PHE A 248 1.31 13.56 -14.84
N THR A 249 2.23 12.94 -15.57
CA THR A 249 3.48 13.57 -15.99
C THR A 249 3.23 14.81 -16.85
N GLU A 250 2.32 14.70 -17.83
CA GLU A 250 1.94 15.84 -18.67
C GLU A 250 1.26 16.94 -17.83
N VAL A 251 0.39 16.58 -16.88
CA VAL A 251 -0.23 17.51 -15.93
C VAL A 251 0.80 18.23 -15.05
N TRP A 252 1.79 17.52 -14.53
CA TRP A 252 2.87 18.13 -13.76
C TRP A 252 3.66 19.14 -14.60
N PHE A 253 4.06 18.77 -15.82
CA PHE A 253 4.85 19.66 -16.66
C PHE A 253 4.10 20.93 -17.07
N THR A 254 2.81 20.84 -17.39
CA THR A 254 2.01 22.04 -17.68
C THR A 254 1.81 22.91 -16.45
N VAL A 255 1.64 22.34 -15.25
CA VAL A 255 1.60 23.14 -14.01
C VAL A 255 2.94 23.80 -13.72
N LYS A 256 4.06 23.09 -13.92
CA LYS A 256 5.41 23.65 -13.77
C LYS A 256 5.65 24.82 -14.72
N GLU A 257 5.16 24.70 -15.96
CA GLU A 257 5.22 25.78 -16.94
C GLU A 257 4.50 27.05 -16.45
N GLU A 258 3.34 26.92 -15.78
CA GLU A 258 2.63 28.06 -15.19
C GLU A 258 3.48 28.78 -14.15
N PHE A 259 4.18 28.06 -13.26
CA PHE A 259 5.08 28.66 -12.28
C PHE A 259 6.26 29.42 -12.92
N ASN A 260 6.79 28.91 -14.04
CA ASN A 260 7.90 29.54 -14.75
C ASN A 260 7.48 30.80 -15.51
N ASN A 261 6.22 30.87 -15.94
CA ASN A 261 5.70 31.97 -16.75
C ASN A 261 5.21 33.17 -15.91
N LEU A 262 5.23 33.06 -14.59
CA LEU A 262 4.92 34.17 -13.68
C LEU A 262 6.01 35.25 -13.81
N SER A 263 5.73 36.29 -14.58
CA SER A 263 6.56 37.49 -14.70
C SER A 263 5.70 38.73 -14.48
N GLY A 264 6.13 39.63 -13.58
CA GLY A 264 5.42 40.88 -13.27
C GLY A 264 4.88 40.98 -11.84
N TYR A 265 3.82 41.77 -11.68
CA TYR A 265 3.14 41.94 -10.39
C TYR A 265 2.51 40.62 -9.93
N PHE A 266 2.69 40.28 -8.66
CA PHE A 266 2.24 39.01 -8.13
C PHE A 266 0.81 39.09 -7.58
N ASP A 267 -0.09 38.30 -8.16
CA ASP A 267 -1.45 38.08 -7.65
C ASP A 267 -1.68 36.59 -7.35
N PHE A 268 -2.10 36.30 -6.12
CA PHE A 268 -2.26 34.92 -5.65
C PHE A 268 -3.49 34.22 -6.26
N SER A 269 -4.55 34.97 -6.59
CA SER A 269 -5.73 34.41 -7.27
C SER A 269 -5.39 34.05 -8.70
N GLU A 270 -4.69 34.93 -9.42
CA GLU A 270 -4.23 34.67 -10.78
C GLU A 270 -3.31 33.45 -10.83
N LEU A 271 -2.40 33.29 -9.86
CA LEU A 271 -1.56 32.09 -9.74
C LEU A 271 -2.41 30.81 -9.68
N LEU A 272 -3.39 30.75 -8.78
CA LEU A 272 -4.23 29.57 -8.60
C LEU A 272 -5.08 29.29 -9.84
N ILE A 273 -5.60 30.32 -10.51
CA ILE A 273 -6.32 30.17 -11.78
C ILE A 273 -5.40 29.60 -12.86
N SER A 274 -4.18 30.13 -12.99
CA SER A 274 -3.19 29.63 -13.95
C SER A 274 -2.86 28.17 -13.71
N ILE A 275 -2.66 27.75 -12.44
CA ILE A 275 -2.44 26.34 -12.09
C ILE A 275 -3.64 25.46 -12.49
N GLY A 276 -4.87 25.87 -12.17
CA GLY A 276 -6.07 25.14 -12.58
C GLY A 276 -6.18 25.00 -14.11
N ASN A 277 -5.81 26.04 -14.85
CA ASN A 277 -5.73 26.01 -16.31
C ASN A 277 -4.60 25.10 -16.81
N GLY A 278 -3.44 25.11 -16.14
CA GLY A 278 -2.31 24.22 -16.41
C GLY A 278 -2.70 22.75 -16.24
N ILE A 279 -3.44 22.41 -15.18
CA ILE A 279 -3.98 21.05 -14.98
C ILE A 279 -4.91 20.67 -16.12
N LYS A 280 -5.89 21.53 -16.45
CA LYS A 280 -6.82 21.30 -17.56
C LYS A 280 -6.09 21.06 -18.88
N ARG A 281 -5.11 21.93 -19.19
CA ARG A 281 -4.27 21.82 -20.39
C ARG A 281 -3.45 20.53 -20.39
N GLY A 282 -2.88 20.14 -19.26
CA GLY A 282 -2.12 18.90 -19.14
C GLY A 282 -2.95 17.66 -19.46
N PHE A 283 -4.18 17.58 -18.95
CA PHE A 283 -5.09 16.49 -19.30
C PHE A 283 -5.51 16.52 -20.78
N GLU A 284 -5.75 17.70 -21.36
CA GLU A 284 -6.04 17.84 -22.78
C GLU A 284 -4.85 17.43 -23.66
N ASN A 285 -3.64 17.80 -23.28
CA ASN A 285 -2.40 17.39 -23.95
C ASN A 285 -2.21 15.88 -23.86
N ALA A 286 -2.40 15.29 -22.68
CA ALA A 286 -2.29 13.85 -22.49
C ALA A 286 -3.29 13.08 -23.35
N LYS A 287 -4.55 13.55 -23.43
CA LYS A 287 -5.58 12.97 -24.31
C LYS A 287 -5.17 13.00 -25.79
N LYS A 288 -4.49 14.06 -26.24
CA LYS A 288 -4.01 14.19 -27.62
C LYS A 288 -2.77 13.32 -27.87
N LYS A 289 -1.78 13.39 -26.99
CA LYS A 289 -0.46 12.76 -27.12
C LYS A 289 -0.50 11.24 -26.94
N TYR A 290 -1.34 10.75 -26.03
CA TYR A 290 -1.47 9.33 -25.70
C TYR A 290 -2.79 8.73 -26.18
N LYS A 291 -3.38 9.32 -27.22
CA LYS A 291 -4.69 8.92 -27.75
C LYS A 291 -4.78 7.41 -27.98
N GLU A 292 -3.89 6.82 -28.76
CA GLU A 292 -3.92 5.39 -29.08
C GLU A 292 -3.81 4.49 -27.85
N LEU A 293 -3.02 4.88 -26.85
CA LEU A 293 -2.90 4.14 -25.60
C LEU A 293 -4.20 4.22 -24.82
N LEU A 294 -4.75 5.42 -24.61
CA LEU A 294 -6.02 5.64 -23.92
C LEU A 294 -7.19 4.95 -24.64
N GLU A 295 -7.14 4.86 -25.96
CA GLU A 295 -8.13 4.14 -26.76
C GLU A 295 -8.06 2.62 -26.62
N ARG A 296 -6.94 2.03 -26.18
CA ARG A 296 -6.86 0.59 -25.89
C ARG A 296 -7.50 0.21 -24.56
N PHE A 297 -7.70 1.18 -23.67
CA PHE A 297 -8.37 1.01 -22.38
C PHE A 297 -9.83 1.52 -22.41
N LYS A 298 -10.44 1.61 -23.61
CA LYS A 298 -11.70 2.32 -23.94
C LYS A 298 -13.00 1.79 -23.32
N GLU A 299 -12.99 0.78 -22.47
CA GLU A 299 -14.24 0.28 -21.86
C GLU A 299 -14.76 1.22 -20.77
N GLY A 300 -15.20 2.44 -21.13
CA GLY A 300 -16.04 3.37 -20.35
C GLY A 300 -15.44 3.98 -19.06
N VAL A 301 -14.79 3.15 -18.24
CA VAL A 301 -14.22 3.45 -16.92
C VAL A 301 -13.14 4.53 -17.05
N CYS A 302 -12.24 4.42 -18.01
CA CYS A 302 -11.07 5.31 -18.12
C CYS A 302 -11.44 6.74 -18.53
N SER A 303 -12.39 6.92 -19.46
CA SER A 303 -12.79 8.25 -19.92
C SER A 303 -13.59 9.01 -18.86
N GLY A 304 -14.54 8.33 -18.20
CA GLY A 304 -15.31 8.88 -17.09
C GLY A 304 -14.42 9.21 -15.88
N ALA A 305 -13.50 8.30 -15.54
CA ALA A 305 -12.52 8.48 -14.47
C ALA A 305 -11.60 9.68 -14.71
N ILE A 306 -10.95 9.76 -15.88
CA ILE A 306 -10.04 10.88 -16.20
C ILE A 306 -10.81 12.20 -16.16
N SER A 307 -12.03 12.27 -16.71
CA SER A 307 -12.84 13.50 -16.68
C SER A 307 -13.22 13.91 -15.26
N SER A 308 -13.55 12.95 -14.40
CA SER A 308 -13.87 13.19 -12.99
C SER A 308 -12.65 13.72 -12.23
N ILE A 309 -11.47 13.11 -12.41
CA ILE A 309 -10.21 13.58 -11.82
C ILE A 309 -9.87 14.98 -12.32
N THR A 310 -9.92 15.24 -13.64
CA THR A 310 -9.64 16.57 -14.20
C THR A 310 -10.55 17.62 -13.58
N THR A 311 -11.86 17.35 -13.51
CA THR A 311 -12.82 18.30 -12.94
C THR A 311 -12.54 18.55 -11.46
N THR A 312 -12.26 17.49 -10.71
CA THR A 312 -11.95 17.57 -9.27
C THR A 312 -10.70 18.41 -9.03
N LEU A 313 -9.60 18.10 -9.73
CA LEU A 313 -8.35 18.84 -9.61
C LEU A 313 -8.49 20.30 -10.04
N CYS A 314 -9.19 20.59 -11.13
CA CYS A 314 -9.42 21.98 -11.55
C CYS A 314 -10.26 22.77 -10.55
N ASN A 315 -11.35 22.16 -10.05
CA ASN A 315 -12.24 22.82 -9.09
C ASN A 315 -11.52 23.21 -7.81
N ILE A 316 -10.56 22.42 -7.35
CA ILE A 316 -9.72 22.75 -6.20
C ILE A 316 -9.09 24.13 -6.40
N PHE A 317 -8.31 24.31 -7.46
CA PHE A 317 -7.57 25.56 -7.65
C PHE A 317 -8.48 26.73 -8.03
N PHE A 318 -9.46 26.54 -8.91
CA PHE A 318 -10.38 27.62 -9.29
C PHE A 318 -11.23 28.11 -8.14
N THR A 319 -11.61 27.22 -7.25
CA THR A 319 -12.45 27.58 -6.12
C THR A 319 -11.63 28.16 -4.99
N THR A 320 -10.42 27.64 -4.75
CA THR A 320 -9.43 28.27 -3.87
C THR A 320 -9.18 29.72 -4.29
N ALA A 321 -9.05 29.98 -5.60
CA ALA A 321 -8.86 31.32 -6.13
C ALA A 321 -10.02 32.27 -5.79
N LYS A 322 -11.28 31.79 -5.81
CA LYS A 322 -12.45 32.61 -5.43
C LYS A 322 -12.40 33.05 -3.96
N ASN A 323 -11.76 32.26 -3.11
CA ASN A 323 -11.67 32.49 -1.66
C ASN A 323 -10.28 32.94 -1.20
N VAL A 324 -9.48 33.45 -2.14
CA VAL A 324 -8.10 33.89 -1.93
C VAL A 324 -7.96 34.86 -0.76
N VAL A 325 -8.92 35.78 -0.58
CA VAL A 325 -8.91 36.80 0.48
C VAL A 325 -8.99 36.16 1.86
N LYS A 326 -9.82 35.12 2.00
CA LYS A 326 -9.92 34.35 3.24
C LYS A 326 -8.59 33.66 3.51
N ILE A 327 -8.04 32.95 2.53
CA ILE A 327 -6.78 32.18 2.67
C ILE A 327 -5.59 33.08 3.03
N ILE A 328 -5.46 34.24 2.37
CA ILE A 328 -4.44 35.24 2.68
C ILE A 328 -4.55 35.67 4.15
N ARG A 329 -5.77 35.95 4.65
CA ARG A 329 -5.97 36.35 6.06
C ARG A 329 -5.51 35.27 7.03
N GLN A 330 -5.89 34.02 6.78
CA GLN A 330 -5.54 32.87 7.63
C GLN A 330 -4.02 32.60 7.65
N THR A 331 -3.40 32.70 6.47
CA THR A 331 -1.94 32.56 6.30
C THR A 331 -1.19 33.68 7.01
N TYR A 332 -1.67 34.92 6.90
CA TYR A 332 -1.09 36.08 7.54
C TYR A 332 -1.14 36.01 9.06
N ALA A 333 -2.27 35.60 9.64
CA ALA A 333 -2.40 35.36 11.08
C ALA A 333 -1.40 34.29 11.57
N SER A 334 -1.30 33.17 10.86
CA SER A 334 -0.37 32.09 11.21
C SER A 334 1.09 32.56 11.22
N ILE A 335 1.50 33.40 10.26
CA ILE A 335 2.86 33.96 10.21
C ILE A 335 3.12 34.93 11.36
N VAL A 336 2.17 35.81 11.67
CA VAL A 336 2.30 36.73 12.81
C VAL A 336 2.43 35.94 14.11
N GLN A 337 1.68 34.85 14.26
CA GLN A 337 1.79 33.97 15.42
C GLN A 337 3.16 33.27 15.48
N ALA A 338 3.64 32.73 14.36
CA ALA A 338 4.97 32.14 14.27
C ALA A 338 6.06 33.16 14.62
N ALA A 339 5.96 34.40 14.12
CA ALA A 339 6.89 35.48 14.45
C ALA A 339 6.87 35.83 15.95
N LYS A 340 5.70 35.86 16.59
CA LYS A 340 5.61 36.05 18.06
C LYS A 340 6.34 34.94 18.81
N ILE A 341 6.12 33.67 18.44
CA ILE A 341 6.82 32.53 19.04
C ILE A 341 8.34 32.65 18.86
N LEU A 342 8.77 32.99 17.64
CA LEU A 342 10.18 33.03 17.28
C LEU A 342 10.92 34.25 17.83
N LEU A 343 10.30 35.42 17.96
CA LEU A 343 11.01 36.65 18.32
C LEU A 343 10.70 37.14 19.74
N ILE A 344 9.51 36.82 20.24
CA ILE A 344 8.97 37.38 21.48
C ILE A 344 8.96 36.32 22.60
N ASN A 345 8.92 35.03 22.23
CA ASN A 345 8.89 33.88 23.14
C ASN A 345 7.93 34.05 24.34
N PRO A 346 6.64 34.35 24.08
CA PRO A 346 5.68 34.69 25.14
C PRO A 346 5.55 33.59 26.20
N ASP A 347 5.68 32.33 25.79
CA ASP A 347 5.50 31.15 26.66
C ASP A 347 6.82 30.61 27.26
N LYS A 348 7.94 31.34 27.09
CA LYS A 348 9.28 30.94 27.57
C LYS A 348 9.75 29.57 27.08
N LEU A 349 9.40 29.21 25.85
CA LEU A 349 9.82 27.98 25.19
C LEU A 349 11.34 27.98 24.97
N ASN A 350 11.96 26.81 25.04
CA ASN A 350 13.36 26.63 24.65
C ASN A 350 13.53 26.80 23.13
N PHE A 351 14.74 27.10 22.65
CA PHE A 351 14.98 27.37 21.22
C PHE A 351 14.47 26.26 20.29
N GLY A 352 14.71 24.99 20.63
CA GLY A 352 14.20 23.85 19.86
C GLY A 352 12.67 23.76 19.85
N GLU A 353 12.00 24.10 20.96
CA GLU A 353 10.54 24.11 21.08
C GLU A 353 9.92 25.28 20.31
N ARG A 354 10.58 26.44 20.29
CA ARG A 354 10.19 27.61 19.48
C ARG A 354 10.23 27.28 18.00
N MET A 355 11.32 26.67 17.54
CA MET A 355 11.46 26.25 16.14
C MET A 355 10.40 25.20 15.78
N ARG A 356 10.15 24.22 16.65
CA ARG A 356 9.10 23.21 16.47
C ARG A 356 7.71 23.85 16.38
N ALA A 357 7.39 24.82 17.23
CA ALA A 357 6.11 25.51 17.22
C ALA A 357 5.92 26.40 15.97
N VAL A 358 6.99 27.08 15.52
CA VAL A 358 7.00 27.86 14.26
C VAL A 358 6.73 26.97 13.05
N VAL A 359 7.46 25.85 12.93
CA VAL A 359 7.28 24.89 11.83
C VAL A 359 5.86 24.35 11.83
N LYS A 360 5.30 24.01 12.99
CA LYS A 360 3.91 23.53 13.12
C LYS A 360 2.87 24.56 12.73
N VAL A 361 3.00 25.82 13.15
CA VAL A 361 2.05 26.89 12.79
C VAL A 361 2.07 27.17 11.29
N ILE A 362 3.25 27.18 10.68
CA ILE A 362 3.40 27.35 9.21
C ILE A 362 2.86 26.13 8.45
N ALA A 363 3.17 24.92 8.92
CA ALA A 363 2.66 23.67 8.36
C ALA A 363 1.14 23.57 8.48
N THR A 364 0.54 24.05 9.57
CA THR A 364 -0.91 24.08 9.80
C THR A 364 -1.60 25.03 8.82
N GLY A 365 -1.02 26.22 8.57
CA GLY A 365 -1.52 27.15 7.55
C GLY A 365 -1.50 26.59 6.11
N ALA A 366 -0.49 25.79 5.78
CA ALA A 366 -0.40 25.10 4.47
C ALA A 366 -1.27 23.83 4.38
N SER A 367 -1.47 23.11 5.49
CA SER A 367 -2.16 21.81 5.55
C SER A 367 -3.68 21.93 5.67
N ILE A 368 -4.20 23.02 6.24
CA ILE A 368 -5.65 23.26 6.34
C ILE A 368 -6.32 23.34 4.95
N VAL A 369 -5.56 23.57 3.88
CA VAL A 369 -6.18 23.87 2.60
C VAL A 369 -6.80 22.68 1.87
N MET A 370 -6.30 21.42 1.81
CA MET A 370 -7.08 20.40 1.04
C MET A 370 -6.65 18.93 1.07
N GLY A 371 -5.61 18.52 1.81
CA GLY A 371 -5.00 17.18 1.61
C GLY A 371 -5.90 15.97 1.95
N THR A 372 -6.60 15.98 3.09
CA THR A 372 -7.33 14.79 3.59
C THR A 372 -8.76 14.67 3.05
N VAL A 373 -9.44 15.80 2.88
CA VAL A 373 -10.76 15.93 2.22
C VAL A 373 -10.69 15.44 0.77
N PHE A 374 -9.53 15.56 0.14
CA PHE A 374 -9.24 15.18 -1.23
C PHE A 374 -9.10 13.67 -1.45
N SER A 375 -8.44 12.97 -0.54
CA SER A 375 -8.24 11.52 -0.67
C SER A 375 -9.58 10.78 -0.66
N GLU A 376 -10.51 11.19 0.20
CA GLU A 376 -11.89 10.67 0.24
C GLU A 376 -12.65 10.94 -1.08
N ALA A 377 -12.46 12.12 -1.69
CA ALA A 377 -13.06 12.50 -2.97
C ALA A 377 -12.66 11.58 -4.12
N ILE A 378 -11.38 11.20 -4.20
CA ILE A 378 -10.90 10.32 -5.27
C ILE A 378 -11.28 8.86 -5.03
N GLU A 379 -11.29 8.39 -3.79
CA GLU A 379 -11.66 7.02 -3.43
C GLU A 379 -13.04 6.62 -3.99
N LYS A 380 -13.99 7.56 -4.01
CA LYS A 380 -15.37 7.34 -4.46
C LYS A 380 -15.58 7.56 -5.97
N THR A 381 -14.55 7.94 -6.71
CA THR A 381 -14.62 8.01 -8.18
C THR A 381 -14.53 6.62 -8.81
N PRO A 382 -14.93 6.44 -10.09
CA PRO A 382 -14.74 5.16 -10.79
C PRO A 382 -13.28 4.66 -10.82
N ILE A 383 -12.29 5.56 -10.62
CA ILE A 383 -10.88 5.19 -10.55
C ILE A 383 -10.48 4.67 -9.16
N GLY A 384 -11.08 5.22 -8.11
CA GLY A 384 -10.85 4.82 -6.71
C GLY A 384 -11.30 3.38 -6.46
N ALA A 385 -12.34 2.95 -7.18
CA ALA A 385 -12.85 1.57 -7.15
C ALA A 385 -11.95 0.54 -7.85
N ILE A 386 -10.93 0.95 -8.61
CA ILE A 386 -10.04 0.00 -9.31
C ILE A 386 -9.01 -0.53 -8.31
N PRO A 387 -9.00 -1.84 -7.98
CA PRO A 387 -8.10 -2.38 -6.96
C PRO A 387 -6.64 -2.07 -7.27
N VAL A 388 -5.91 -1.60 -6.25
CA VAL A 388 -4.49 -1.20 -6.29
C VAL A 388 -4.14 -0.04 -7.22
N VAL A 389 -5.05 0.42 -8.10
CA VAL A 389 -4.85 1.60 -8.94
C VAL A 389 -5.49 2.82 -8.30
N GLY A 390 -6.70 2.67 -7.77
CA GLY A 390 -7.42 3.72 -7.07
C GLY A 390 -6.61 4.29 -5.91
N GLU A 391 -6.06 3.41 -5.08
CA GLU A 391 -5.15 3.78 -3.98
C GLU A 391 -3.94 4.58 -4.45
N ILE A 392 -3.33 4.19 -5.58
CA ILE A 392 -2.18 4.89 -6.17
C ILE A 392 -2.57 6.28 -6.66
N VAL A 393 -3.69 6.39 -7.36
CA VAL A 393 -4.19 7.66 -7.89
C VAL A 393 -4.59 8.61 -6.75
N GLN A 394 -5.26 8.08 -5.73
CA GLN A 394 -5.64 8.83 -4.52
C GLN A 394 -4.42 9.37 -3.79
N THR A 395 -3.45 8.50 -3.51
CA THR A 395 -2.20 8.88 -2.84
C THR A 395 -1.44 9.92 -3.67
N PHE A 396 -1.24 9.65 -4.96
CA PHE A 396 -0.50 10.56 -5.84
C PHE A 396 -1.18 11.92 -5.92
N CYS A 397 -2.48 11.98 -6.21
CA CYS A 397 -3.12 13.27 -6.38
C CYS A 397 -3.22 14.04 -5.06
N GLY A 398 -3.28 13.37 -3.91
CA GLY A 398 -3.22 14.02 -2.60
C GLY A 398 -1.87 14.67 -2.36
N THR A 399 -0.79 13.94 -2.64
CA THR A 399 0.58 14.45 -2.65
C THR A 399 0.76 15.60 -3.64
N PHE A 400 0.22 15.45 -4.86
CA PHE A 400 0.29 16.45 -5.92
C PHE A 400 -0.39 17.75 -5.51
N VAL A 401 -1.66 17.70 -5.08
CA VAL A 401 -2.42 18.90 -4.67
C VAL A 401 -1.74 19.59 -3.48
N THR A 402 -1.36 18.82 -2.46
CA THR A 402 -0.68 19.34 -1.27
C THR A 402 0.63 20.02 -1.65
N GLY A 403 1.41 19.41 -2.53
CA GLY A 403 2.69 19.97 -2.96
C GLY A 403 2.56 21.21 -3.83
N ILE A 404 1.67 21.20 -4.82
CA ILE A 404 1.40 22.38 -5.64
C ILE A 404 0.90 23.54 -4.79
N MET A 405 -0.03 23.29 -3.86
CA MET A 405 -0.56 24.33 -2.97
C MET A 405 0.52 24.89 -2.06
N SER A 406 1.39 24.03 -1.51
CA SER A 406 2.52 24.44 -0.69
C SER A 406 3.47 25.34 -1.48
N CYS A 407 3.80 24.97 -2.73
CA CYS A 407 4.58 25.81 -3.63
C CYS A 407 3.89 27.16 -3.90
N SER A 408 2.58 27.17 -4.15
CA SER A 408 1.82 28.40 -4.41
C SER A 408 1.82 29.34 -3.21
N LEU A 409 1.62 28.81 -2.00
CA LEU A 409 1.64 29.59 -0.77
C LEU A 409 3.03 30.16 -0.52
N LEU A 410 4.07 29.36 -0.67
CA LEU A 410 5.44 29.84 -0.50
C LEU A 410 5.78 30.93 -1.53
N TYR A 411 5.30 30.81 -2.77
CA TYR A 411 5.49 31.84 -3.80
C TYR A 411 4.76 33.13 -3.39
N PHE A 412 3.58 33.00 -2.78
CA PHE A 412 2.89 34.12 -2.14
C PHE A 412 3.69 34.74 -1.00
N LEU A 413 4.33 33.95 -0.14
CA LEU A 413 5.15 34.50 0.96
C LEU A 413 6.36 35.29 0.47
N ASP A 414 7.04 34.80 -0.57
CA ASP A 414 8.22 35.46 -1.14
C ASP A 414 7.86 36.77 -1.88
N ARG A 415 6.78 36.76 -2.67
CA ARG A 415 6.47 37.85 -3.60
C ARG A 415 5.42 38.84 -3.12
N SER A 416 4.70 38.55 -2.05
CA SER A 416 3.65 39.44 -1.54
C SER A 416 4.23 40.72 -0.94
N GLU A 417 3.77 41.87 -1.43
CA GLU A 417 4.16 43.18 -0.90
C GLU A 417 3.74 43.34 0.58
N THR A 418 2.59 42.79 0.95
CA THR A 418 2.04 42.78 2.32
C THR A 418 2.97 42.02 3.28
N ILE A 419 3.46 40.85 2.86
CA ILE A 419 4.39 40.04 3.65
C ILE A 419 5.74 40.75 3.76
N ASN A 420 6.27 41.27 2.66
CA ASN A 420 7.54 42.00 2.67
C ASN A 420 7.51 43.25 3.56
N LYS A 421 6.38 43.98 3.60
CA LYS A 421 6.17 45.08 4.56
C LYS A 421 6.19 44.59 6.01
N LEU A 422 5.51 43.48 6.32
CA LEU A 422 5.53 42.86 7.64
C LEU A 422 6.96 42.46 8.05
N VAL A 423 7.68 41.73 7.19
CA VAL A 423 9.06 41.28 7.43
C VAL A 423 9.99 42.48 7.67
N SER A 424 9.92 43.51 6.82
CA SER A 424 10.74 44.73 6.99
C SER A 424 10.49 45.45 8.32
N LYS A 425 9.30 45.29 8.91
CA LYS A 425 8.96 45.84 10.22
C LYS A 425 9.49 44.96 11.35
N LEU A 426 9.44 43.64 11.19
CA LEU A 426 10.04 42.68 12.13
C LEU A 426 11.56 42.87 12.22
N ASP A 427 12.25 43.09 11.09
CA ASP A 427 13.69 43.35 11.05
C ASP A 427 14.12 44.61 11.82
N ARG A 428 13.18 45.55 12.01
CA ARG A 428 13.41 46.80 12.75
C ARG A 428 13.11 46.69 14.24
N LEU A 429 12.62 45.54 14.72
CA LEU A 429 12.41 45.31 16.14
C LEU A 429 13.77 44.99 16.79
N ASP A 430 14.18 45.80 17.75
CA ASP A 430 15.37 45.52 18.56
C ASP A 430 15.03 44.41 19.58
N ILE A 431 15.25 43.16 19.16
CA ILE A 431 14.79 41.94 19.84
C ILE A 431 15.76 41.48 20.94
N LEU A 432 17.00 41.98 20.95
CA LEU A 432 18.09 41.41 21.74
C LEU A 432 18.33 42.06 23.11
N ASN A 433 17.63 43.16 23.48
CA ASN A 433 18.07 43.99 24.61
C ASN A 433 17.02 44.52 25.61
N THR A 434 15.87 43.85 25.85
CA THR A 434 14.97 44.31 26.94
C THR A 434 14.02 43.23 27.48
N GLY A 435 13.71 43.26 28.79
CA GLY A 435 13.02 42.20 29.54
C GLY A 435 11.53 41.90 29.19
N ALA A 436 10.94 40.89 29.86
CA ALA A 436 9.62 40.29 29.56
C ALA A 436 8.44 41.26 29.30
N SER A 437 8.36 42.38 30.00
CA SER A 437 7.31 43.38 29.84
C SER A 437 7.43 44.18 28.52
N TYR A 438 8.62 44.30 27.96
CA TYR A 438 8.87 44.87 26.63
C TYR A 438 8.33 43.93 25.54
N TYR A 439 8.54 42.62 25.68
CA TYR A 439 8.06 41.60 24.74
C TYR A 439 6.52 41.56 24.63
N ILE A 440 5.79 41.60 25.76
CA ILE A 440 4.32 41.67 25.74
C ILE A 440 3.83 42.94 25.04
N LYS A 441 4.51 44.08 25.26
CA LYS A 441 4.19 45.35 24.62
C LYS A 441 4.45 45.30 23.11
N GLN A 442 5.56 44.69 22.69
CA GLN A 442 5.91 44.50 21.28
C GLN A 442 4.96 43.54 20.56
N SER A 443 4.50 42.47 21.21
CA SER A 443 3.46 41.58 20.65
C SER A 443 2.16 42.35 20.37
N LYS A 444 1.73 43.21 21.30
CA LYS A 444 0.54 44.04 21.12
C LYS A 444 0.71 45.07 20.00
N TYR A 445 1.91 45.61 19.81
CA TYR A 445 2.23 46.50 18.68
C TYR A 445 2.25 45.75 17.36
N LEU A 446 2.79 44.53 17.32
CA LEU A 446 2.79 43.68 16.13
C LEU A 446 1.36 43.34 15.70
N ASP A 447 0.48 42.98 16.63
CA ASP A 447 -0.96 42.77 16.35
C ASP A 447 -1.61 43.99 15.71
N LYS A 448 -1.35 45.17 16.29
CA LYS A 448 -1.95 46.41 15.84
C LYS A 448 -1.49 46.77 14.43
N TYR A 449 -0.19 46.67 14.20
CA TYR A 449 0.40 46.94 12.89
C TYR A 449 -0.09 45.94 11.84
N ALA A 450 -0.15 44.66 12.19
CA ALA A 450 -0.62 43.60 11.30
C ALA A 450 -2.10 43.76 10.94
N ALA A 451 -2.94 44.10 11.91
CA ALA A 451 -4.35 44.40 11.70
C ALA A 451 -4.56 45.66 10.83
N GLU A 452 -3.78 46.73 11.07
CA GLU A 452 -3.80 47.95 10.24
C GLU A 452 -3.39 47.65 8.79
N LEU A 453 -2.33 46.85 8.59
CA LEU A 453 -1.79 46.53 7.28
C LEU A 453 -2.77 45.71 6.43
N MET A 454 -3.56 44.85 7.06
CA MET A 454 -4.63 44.08 6.41
C MET A 454 -5.99 44.78 6.41
N SER A 455 -6.11 45.96 7.02
CA SER A 455 -7.38 46.67 7.24
C SER A 455 -8.44 45.81 7.95
N ILE A 456 -8.04 45.11 9.02
CA ILE A 456 -8.88 44.20 9.81
C ILE A 456 -9.07 44.77 11.23
N ASP A 457 -10.19 44.46 11.87
CA ASP A 457 -10.40 44.74 13.29
C ASP A 457 -9.38 44.01 14.17
N ILE A 458 -8.72 44.73 15.07
CA ILE A 458 -7.63 44.19 15.89
C ILE A 458 -8.08 43.13 16.88
N ASN A 459 -9.31 43.19 17.41
CA ASN A 459 -9.80 42.19 18.34
C ASN A 459 -10.10 40.89 17.59
N LYS A 460 -10.78 41.01 16.45
CA LYS A 460 -11.00 39.87 15.54
C LYS A 460 -9.69 39.24 15.07
N PHE A 461 -8.70 40.06 14.72
CA PHE A 461 -7.38 39.56 14.29
C PHE A 461 -6.66 38.78 15.40
N ARG A 462 -6.77 39.24 16.66
CA ARG A 462 -6.23 38.52 17.82
C ARG A 462 -6.92 37.19 18.07
N GLU A 463 -8.25 37.17 18.03
CA GLU A 463 -9.03 35.93 18.13
C GLU A 463 -8.63 34.94 17.03
N GLU A 464 -8.47 35.39 15.79
CA GLU A 464 -7.99 34.56 14.69
C GLU A 464 -6.57 34.03 14.94
N THR A 465 -5.64 34.86 15.43
CA THR A 465 -4.25 34.42 15.72
C THR A 465 -4.18 33.38 16.85
N ASP A 466 -4.96 33.56 17.91
CA ASP A 466 -5.02 32.62 19.03
C ASP A 466 -5.69 31.30 18.63
N LEU A 467 -6.70 31.36 17.74
CA LEU A 467 -7.35 30.19 17.17
C LEU A 467 -6.34 29.33 16.39
N TYR A 468 -5.52 29.90 15.50
CA TYR A 468 -4.50 29.13 14.77
C TYR A 468 -3.44 28.50 15.69
N TYR A 469 -3.11 29.16 16.80
CA TYR A 469 -2.23 28.58 17.81
C TYR A 469 -2.84 27.33 18.45
N SER A 470 -4.13 27.36 18.80
CA SER A 470 -4.82 26.17 19.32
C SER A 470 -4.84 25.02 18.32
N PHE A 471 -5.05 25.28 17.02
CA PHE A 471 -5.02 24.25 15.99
C PHE A 471 -3.65 23.57 15.87
N ALA A 472 -2.57 24.35 15.94
CA ALA A 472 -1.21 23.81 15.92
C ALA A 472 -0.93 22.87 17.12
N LEU A 473 -1.49 23.17 18.30
CA LEU A 473 -1.42 22.31 19.49
C LEU A 473 -2.27 21.04 19.36
N GLU A 474 -3.44 21.14 18.71
CA GLU A 474 -4.29 19.96 18.48
C GLU A 474 -3.65 18.96 17.52
N ILE A 475 -2.95 19.44 16.48
CA ILE A 475 -2.27 18.60 15.49
C ILE A 475 -1.00 17.94 16.09
N GLU A 476 -0.39 18.54 17.11
CA GLU A 476 0.85 18.05 17.73
C GLU A 476 0.75 16.64 18.33
N ASN A 477 -0.43 16.23 18.77
CA ASN A 477 -0.62 14.97 19.51
C ASN A 477 -1.20 13.84 18.66
N VAL A 478 -1.41 14.08 17.36
CA VAL A 478 -2.03 13.13 16.44
C VAL A 478 -1.08 11.98 16.15
N LYS A 479 -1.58 10.74 16.25
CA LYS A 479 -0.78 9.51 16.08
C LYS A 479 -1.17 8.68 14.87
N SER A 480 -2.26 9.03 14.18
CA SER A 480 -2.74 8.33 12.99
C SER A 480 -3.35 9.27 11.95
N GLU A 481 -3.42 8.83 10.69
CA GLU A 481 -4.07 9.57 9.60
C GLU A 481 -5.58 9.75 9.86
N ASP A 482 -6.26 8.76 10.45
CA ASP A 482 -7.68 8.86 10.79
C ASP A 482 -7.94 9.94 11.84
N GLU A 483 -7.10 9.99 12.88
CA GLU A 483 -7.17 11.01 13.92
C GLU A 483 -6.87 12.40 13.34
N LEU A 484 -5.87 12.50 12.44
CA LEU A 484 -5.55 13.72 11.72
C LEU A 484 -6.75 14.21 10.92
N ASN A 485 -7.41 13.32 10.19
CA ASN A 485 -8.54 13.65 9.33
C ASN A 485 -9.75 14.16 10.14
N ILE A 486 -10.07 13.52 11.27
CA ILE A 486 -11.13 13.99 12.19
C ILE A 486 -10.80 15.39 12.71
N LYS A 487 -9.56 15.60 13.15
CA LYS A 487 -9.11 16.90 13.66
C LYS A 487 -9.19 18.00 12.61
N LEU A 488 -8.73 17.72 11.38
CA LEU A 488 -8.81 18.67 10.27
C LEU A 488 -10.25 19.01 9.89
N LYS A 489 -11.18 18.05 9.89
CA LYS A 489 -12.62 18.31 9.65
C LYS A 489 -13.23 19.22 10.72
N ASN A 490 -12.86 19.02 11.98
CA ASN A 490 -13.32 19.89 13.07
C ASN A 490 -12.75 21.31 12.95
N ILE A 491 -11.47 21.43 12.58
CA ILE A 491 -10.82 22.72 12.31
C ILE A 491 -11.55 23.46 11.18
N LEU A 492 -11.87 22.78 10.07
CA LEU A 492 -12.61 23.36 8.93
C LEU A 492 -13.97 23.93 9.36
N ASN A 493 -14.73 23.19 10.17
CA ASN A 493 -15.99 23.67 10.73
C ASN A 493 -15.81 24.90 11.62
N ASN A 494 -14.76 24.93 12.45
CA ASN A 494 -14.50 26.04 13.38
C ASN A 494 -14.08 27.34 12.68
N ILE A 495 -13.49 27.27 11.48
CA ILE A 495 -13.13 28.45 10.67
C ILE A 495 -14.23 28.86 9.68
N GLU A 496 -15.45 28.33 9.86
CA GLU A 496 -16.60 28.54 8.98
C GLU A 496 -16.23 28.26 7.50
N ALA A 497 -15.38 27.26 7.26
CA ALA A 497 -15.14 26.76 5.91
C ALA A 497 -16.22 25.71 5.62
N ASN A 498 -17.00 25.93 4.57
CA ASN A 498 -18.00 24.96 4.17
C ASN A 498 -17.32 23.70 3.65
N MET A 499 -17.81 22.55 4.10
CA MET A 499 -17.40 21.28 3.53
C MET A 499 -17.77 21.28 2.03
N PRO A 500 -16.96 20.69 1.15
CA PRO A 500 -17.21 20.74 -0.29
C PRO A 500 -18.46 19.99 -0.76
N TRP A 501 -19.19 19.38 0.18
CA TRP A 501 -20.39 18.59 0.00
C TRP A 501 -21.34 18.82 1.18
N ASN A 502 -22.62 18.52 0.96
CA ASN A 502 -23.64 18.60 1.99
C ASN A 502 -24.12 17.20 2.39
N GLY A 503 -24.31 17.00 3.70
CA GLY A 503 -24.80 15.73 4.26
C GLY A 503 -23.72 14.65 4.33
N ASP A 504 -24.16 13.39 4.34
CA ASP A 504 -23.26 12.25 4.35
C ASP A 504 -22.47 12.14 3.02
N PHE A 505 -21.17 11.94 3.14
CA PHE A 505 -20.25 11.97 2.02
C PHE A 505 -20.51 10.84 1.01
N ASP A 506 -20.79 9.63 1.51
CA ASP A 506 -21.05 8.46 0.66
C ASP A 506 -22.33 8.65 -0.16
N ASN A 507 -23.38 9.18 0.47
CA ASN A 507 -24.62 9.52 -0.22
C ASN A 507 -24.42 10.65 -1.24
N PHE A 508 -23.65 11.69 -0.91
CA PHE A 508 -23.36 12.80 -1.82
C PHE A 508 -22.63 12.33 -3.08
N MET A 509 -21.60 11.48 -2.92
CA MET A 509 -20.78 10.98 -4.03
C MET A 509 -21.49 9.91 -4.87
N SER A 510 -22.55 9.28 -4.36
CA SER A 510 -23.35 8.30 -5.11
C SER A 510 -24.18 8.92 -6.24
N ASP A 511 -24.46 10.23 -6.18
CA ASP A 511 -25.15 10.97 -7.24
C ASP A 511 -24.16 11.45 -8.31
N LYS A 512 -24.35 11.00 -9.55
CA LYS A 512 -23.49 11.34 -10.70
C LYS A 512 -23.55 12.81 -11.10
N ASN A 513 -24.55 13.56 -10.62
CA ASN A 513 -24.72 14.98 -10.92
C ASN A 513 -24.08 15.89 -9.87
N ASN A 514 -23.79 15.36 -8.68
CA ASN A 514 -23.14 16.11 -7.62
C ASN A 514 -21.69 16.41 -7.97
N ARG A 515 -21.22 17.55 -7.49
CA ARG A 515 -19.85 18.04 -7.69
C ARG A 515 -19.37 18.63 -6.39
N LEU A 516 -18.13 18.35 -6.03
CA LEU A 516 -17.50 19.00 -4.89
C LEU A 516 -17.33 20.49 -5.20
N VAL A 517 -17.92 21.32 -4.34
CA VAL A 517 -17.86 22.79 -4.43
C VAL A 517 -17.15 23.26 -3.18
N PHE A 518 -15.86 23.56 -3.32
CA PHE A 518 -15.08 24.13 -2.24
C PHE A 518 -15.55 25.58 -1.98
N GLU A 519 -15.32 26.16 -0.80
CA GLU A 519 -15.55 27.60 -0.49
C GLU A 519 -14.41 28.13 0.39
#